data_AF-A0A645DTJ4-F1
#
_entry.id   AF-A0A645DTJ4-F1
#
_cell.length_a   1.000
_cell.length_b   1.000
_cell.length_c   1.000
_cell.angle_alpha   90.00
_cell.angle_beta   90.00
_cell.angle_gamma   90.00
#
_symmetry.space_group_name_H-M   'P 1'
#
loop_
_entity.id
_entity.type
_entity.pdbx_description
1 polymer ?
#
loop_
_entity_poly.entity_id
_entity_poly.type
_entity_poly.pdbx_seq_one_letter_code
_entity_poly.pdbx_strand_id
1 'polypeptide(L)'
;MPTAQESGVKGFVASSWNALAAPSKTPAPVIARLNKEINAAVNNPEVAKKLRELNVQAQASTPEQTAKLLQSEIRRWGDVIAQAKIPKQ
;
A
#
# COMPACT_ATOMS: atom_id res chain seq x y z
N MET A 1 -9.81 -7.05 -19.03
CA MET A 1 -11.03 -6.33 -18.59
C MET A 1 -10.68 -4.85 -18.48
N PRO A 2 -11.49 -3.94 -19.03
CA PRO A 2 -11.27 -2.51 -18.86
C PRO A 2 -11.49 -2.12 -17.39
N THR A 3 -10.77 -1.10 -16.95
CA THR A 3 -10.98 -0.43 -15.66
C THR A 3 -12.34 0.30 -15.65
N ALA A 4 -12.84 0.64 -14.46
CA ALA A 4 -14.05 1.46 -14.34
C ALA A 4 -13.87 2.84 -14.99
N GLN A 5 -12.65 3.38 -14.96
CA GLN A 5 -12.30 4.64 -15.62
C GLN A 5 -12.43 4.54 -17.14
N GLU A 6 -11.88 3.48 -17.76
CA GLU A 6 -12.04 3.21 -19.19
C GLU A 6 -13.50 2.94 -19.57
N SER A 7 -14.31 2.49 -18.60
CA SER A 7 -15.76 2.26 -18.75
C SER A 7 -16.61 3.52 -18.48
N GLY A 8 -15.99 4.69 -18.29
CA GLY A 8 -16.69 5.99 -18.17
C GLY A 8 -16.95 6.47 -16.74
N VAL A 9 -16.55 5.71 -15.71
CA VAL A 9 -16.68 6.12 -14.30
C VAL A 9 -15.46 6.96 -13.90
N LYS A 10 -15.54 8.27 -14.16
CA LYS A 10 -14.44 9.22 -13.91
C LYS A 10 -14.03 9.23 -12.43
N GLY A 11 -12.73 9.22 -12.18
CA GLY A 11 -12.16 9.27 -10.83
C GLY A 11 -12.25 7.97 -10.02
N PHE A 12 -12.88 6.92 -10.56
CA PHE A 12 -12.97 5.63 -9.87
C PHE A 12 -11.69 4.83 -10.03
N VAL A 13 -10.91 4.72 -8.95
CA VAL A 13 -9.72 3.88 -8.85
C VAL A 13 -9.70 3.22 -7.47
N ALA A 14 -10.21 2.01 -7.35
CA ALA A 14 -10.14 1.24 -6.10
C ALA A 14 -9.13 0.11 -6.29
N SER A 15 -7.91 0.29 -5.78
CA SER A 15 -6.87 -0.73 -5.76
C SER A 15 -6.50 -1.05 -4.31
N SER A 16 -6.34 -2.34 -4.01
CA SER A 16 -5.79 -2.78 -2.73
C SER A 16 -4.28 -2.68 -2.74
N TRP A 17 -3.69 -2.40 -1.58
CA TRP A 17 -2.24 -2.37 -1.40
C TRP A 17 -1.87 -3.04 -0.08
N ASN A 18 -0.63 -3.50 0.02
CA ASN A 18 -0.07 -4.11 1.22
C ASN A 18 1.15 -3.31 1.65
N ALA A 19 1.39 -3.26 2.97
CA ALA A 19 2.61 -2.70 3.54
C ALA A 19 2.99 -3.46 4.82
N LEU A 20 4.25 -3.32 5.21
CA LEU A 20 4.77 -3.82 6.47
C LEU A 20 4.84 -2.67 7.47
N ALA A 21 4.53 -2.96 8.74
CA ALA A 21 4.57 -2.01 9.83
C ALA A 21 5.37 -2.58 11.01
N ALA A 22 5.90 -1.69 11.84
CA ALA A 22 6.59 -2.02 13.08
C ALA A 22 6.03 -1.16 14.23
N PRO A 23 6.23 -1.56 15.50
CA PRO A 23 5.81 -0.75 16.65
C PRO A 23 6.34 0.69 16.59
N SER A 24 5.55 1.67 17.05
CA SER A 24 5.86 3.11 16.93
C SER A 24 7.16 3.54 17.60
N LYS A 25 7.66 2.77 18.58
CA LYS A 25 8.90 3.03 19.31
C LYS A 25 10.09 2.20 18.81
N THR A 26 9.97 1.58 17.64
CA THR A 26 11.08 0.80 17.05
C THR A 26 12.26 1.74 16.74
N PRO A 27 13.49 1.45 17.20
CA PRO A 27 14.63 2.32 16.95
C PRO A 27 14.92 2.52 15.46
N ALA A 28 15.32 3.73 15.07
CA ALA A 28 15.61 4.08 13.68
C ALA A 28 16.62 3.14 12.99
N PRO A 29 17.72 2.69 13.63
CA PRO A 29 18.64 1.72 13.00
C PRO A 29 17.97 0.37 12.67
N VAL A 30 16.98 -0.05 13.46
CA VAL A 30 16.23 -1.29 13.21
C VAL A 30 15.30 -1.10 12.02
N ILE A 31 14.61 0.04 11.93
CA ILE A 31 13.77 0.38 10.76
C ILE A 31 14.60 0.43 9.48
N ALA A 32 15.78 1.05 9.53
CA ALA A 32 16.68 1.13 8.38
C ALA A 32 17.12 -0.26 7.91
N ARG A 33 17.50 -1.14 8.84
CA ARG A 33 17.86 -2.53 8.52
C ARG A 33 16.67 -3.28 7.93
N LEU A 34 15.50 -3.22 8.56
CA LEU A 34 14.29 -3.89 8.06
C LEU A 34 13.95 -3.43 6.64
N ASN A 35 13.95 -2.12 6.39
CA ASN A 35 13.66 -1.58 5.06
C ASN A 35 14.66 -2.09 4.01
N LYS A 36 15.95 -2.14 4.33
CA LYS A 36 16.98 -2.67 3.44
C LYS A 36 16.69 -4.14 3.06
N GLU A 37 16.43 -4.99 4.04
CA GLU A 37 16.19 -6.42 3.80
C GLU A 37 14.86 -6.66 3.07
N ILE A 38 13.81 -5.91 3.40
CA ILE A 38 12.52 -5.97 2.70
C ILE A 38 12.69 -5.57 1.24
N ASN A 39 13.42 -4.49 0.96
CA ASN A 39 13.70 -4.05 -0.41
C ASN A 39 14.52 -5.08 -1.19
N ALA A 40 15.48 -5.75 -0.54
CA ALA A 40 16.20 -6.85 -1.17
C ALA A 40 15.28 -8.04 -1.48
N ALA A 41 14.37 -8.39 -0.56
CA ALA A 41 13.42 -9.48 -0.73
C ALA A 41 12.42 -9.23 -1.86
N VAL A 42 11.78 -8.07 -1.93
CA VAL A 42 10.78 -7.78 -2.98
C VAL A 42 11.40 -7.62 -4.37
N ASN A 43 12.70 -7.30 -4.45
CA ASN A 43 13.45 -7.29 -5.71
C ASN A 43 13.99 -8.67 -6.11
N ASN A 44 13.88 -9.68 -5.23
CA ASN A 44 14.25 -11.04 -5.59
C ASN A 44 13.21 -11.63 -6.59
N PRO A 45 13.64 -12.17 -7.75
CA PRO A 45 12.73 -12.67 -8.77
C PRO A 45 11.76 -13.76 -8.30
N GLU A 46 12.20 -14.67 -7.43
CA GLU A 46 11.38 -15.76 -6.91
C GLU A 46 10.32 -15.24 -5.94
N VAL A 47 10.67 -14.27 -5.10
CA VAL A 47 9.71 -13.60 -4.22
C VAL A 47 8.70 -12.81 -5.05
N ALA A 48 9.17 -12.02 -6.02
CA ALA A 48 8.31 -11.26 -6.91
C ALA A 48 7.38 -12.16 -7.74
N LYS A 49 7.83 -13.36 -8.11
CA LYS A 49 7.00 -14.37 -8.79
C LYS A 49 5.90 -14.89 -7.88
N LYS A 50 6.24 -15.33 -6.66
CA LYS A 50 5.24 -15.80 -5.68
C LYS A 50 4.20 -14.74 -5.33
N LEU A 51 4.63 -13.48 -5.17
CA LEU A 51 3.69 -12.37 -4.94
C LEU A 51 2.74 -12.18 -6.12
N ARG A 52 3.24 -12.25 -7.36
CA ARG A 52 2.40 -12.17 -8.57
C ARG A 52 1.40 -13.31 -8.66
N GLU A 53 1.75 -14.53 -8.26
CA GLU A 53 0.83 -15.67 -8.18
C GLU A 53 -0.32 -15.41 -7.19
N LEU A 54 -0.08 -14.57 -6.18
CA LEU A 54 -1.10 -14.09 -5.23
C LEU A 54 -1.79 -12.79 -5.69
N ASN A 55 -1.60 -12.35 -6.94
CA ASN A 55 -2.08 -11.08 -7.47
C ASN A 55 -1.55 -9.83 -6.73
N VAL A 56 -0.38 -9.95 -6.10
CA VAL A 56 0.32 -8.84 -5.44
C VAL A 56 1.49 -8.38 -6.30
N GLN A 57 1.53 -7.09 -6.61
CA GLN A 57 2.68 -6.49 -7.27
C GLN A 57 3.76 -6.17 -6.22
N ALA A 58 4.94 -6.77 -6.40
CA ALA A 58 6.10 -6.44 -5.58
C ALA A 58 6.54 -5.00 -5.84
N GLN A 59 6.67 -4.20 -4.78
CA GLN A 59 7.05 -2.80 -4.86
C GLN A 59 8.00 -2.45 -3.71
N ALA A 60 9.23 -2.06 -4.05
CA ALA A 60 10.16 -1.48 -3.10
C ALA A 60 9.78 -0.02 -2.78
N SER A 61 10.02 0.41 -1.54
CA SER A 61 9.79 1.79 -1.11
C SER A 61 10.63 2.15 0.12
N THR A 62 10.68 3.43 0.48
CA THR A 62 11.23 3.90 1.75
C THR A 62 10.14 3.95 2.84
N PRO A 63 10.50 3.94 4.13
CA PRO A 63 9.53 4.08 5.22
C PRO A 63 8.67 5.34 5.08
N GLU A 64 9.25 6.44 4.62
CA GLU A 64 8.56 7.73 4.43
C GLU A 64 7.55 7.66 3.28
N GLN A 65 7.89 6.97 2.18
CA GLN A 65 6.98 6.75 1.07
C GLN A 65 5.78 5.90 1.50
N THR A 66 6.02 4.82 2.25
CA THR A 66 4.95 3.98 2.79
C THR A 66 4.06 4.77 3.76
N ALA A 67 4.65 5.57 4.65
CA ALA A 67 3.90 6.42 5.58
C ALA A 67 3.04 7.46 4.84
N LYS A 68 3.58 8.08 3.78
CA LYS A 68 2.84 9.03 2.94
C LYS A 68 1.67 8.37 2.22
N LEU A 69 1.85 7.16 1.69
CA LEU A 69 0.78 6.38 1.08
C LEU A 69 -0.34 6.13 2.10
N LEU A 70 -0.01 5.58 3.27
CA LEU A 70 -0.98 5.30 4.33
C LEU A 70 -1.77 6.55 4.73
N GLN A 71 -1.09 7.69 4.94
CA GLN A 71 -1.75 8.95 5.27
C GLN A 71 -2.71 9.42 4.17
N SER A 72 -2.29 9.32 2.90
CA SER A 72 -3.14 9.71 1.77
C SER A 72 -4.38 8.82 1.63
N GLU A 73 -4.24 7.52 1.89
CA GLU A 73 -5.32 6.55 1.81
C GLU A 73 -6.30 6.70 2.99
N ILE A 74 -5.80 6.93 4.21
CA ILE A 74 -6.65 7.26 5.36
C ILE A 74 -7.51 8.48 5.07
N ARG A 75 -6.92 9.55 4.53
CA ARG A 75 -7.65 10.77 4.17
C ARG A 75 -8.70 10.47 3.11
N ARG A 76 -8.28 9.86 1.99
CA ARG A 76 -9.15 9.56 0.86
C ARG A 76 -10.36 8.72 1.26
N TRP A 77 -10.14 7.62 1.98
CA TRP A 77 -11.22 6.73 2.40
C TRP A 77 -12.07 7.34 3.52
N GLY A 78 -11.47 8.16 4.39
CA GLY A 78 -12.21 8.97 5.35
C GLY A 78 -13.20 9.92 4.67
N ASP A 79 -12.77 10.62 3.61
CA ASP A 79 -13.63 11.51 2.83
C ASP A 79 -14.76 10.75 2.13
N VAL A 80 -14.46 9.58 1.55
CA VAL A 80 -15.47 8.70 0.91
C VAL A 80 -16.52 8.23 1.93
N ILE A 81 -16.10 7.75 3.10
CA ILE A 81 -16.98 7.29 4.18
C ILE A 81 -17.92 8.42 4.64
N ALA A 82 -17.36 9.63 4.83
CA ALA A 82 -18.12 10.79 5.25
C ALA A 82 -19.17 11.21 4.20
N GLN A 83 -18.79 11.27 2.92
CA GLN A 83 -19.69 11.61 1.82
C GLN A 83 -20.81 10.58 1.65
N ALA A 84 -20.49 9.30 1.80
CA ALA A 84 -21.43 8.20 1.70
C ALA A 84 -22.33 8.05 2.94
N LYS A 85 -22.11 8.84 4.00
CA LYS A 85 -22.85 8.78 5.28
C LYS A 85 -22.83 7.39 5.92
N ILE A 86 -21.73 6.66 5.74
CA ILE A 86 -21.55 5.34 6.35
C ILE A 86 -21.29 5.54 7.85
N PRO A 87 -22.08 4.92 8.73
CA PRO A 87 -21.88 5.04 10.18
C PRO A 87 -20.54 4.41 10.59
N LYS A 88 -19.82 5.06 11.50
CA LYS A 88 -18.62 4.48 12.12
C LYS A 88 -19.06 3.41 13.12
N GLN A 89 -18.40 2.27 13.09
CA GLN A 89 -18.53 1.21 14.10
C GLN A 89 -17.58 1.46 15.27
#